data_AF-A0AAD2AGC9-F1
#
_entry.id   AF-A0AAD2AGC9-F1
#
_cell.length_a   1.000
_cell.length_b   1.000
_cell.length_c   1.000
_cell.angle_alpha   90.00
_cell.angle_beta   90.00
_cell.angle_gamma   90.00
#
_symmetry.space_group_name_H-M   'P 1'
#
loop_
_entity.id
_entity.type
_entity.pdbx_description
1 polymer ?
#
loop_
_entity_poly.entity_id
_entity_poly.type
_entity_poly.pdbx_seq_one_letter_code
_entity_poly.pdbx_strand_id
1 'polypeptide(L)'
;MNLDTLLSTVSSNIDTNGFHNASLGENPNRVNAIALCRADLQPYQCGDYIENATAMILEFYQKEAILWHEFSMIRYSNESILGTLAYFPYKVGYSMESVPNQDKFYKELNILLDGLRNLATYGSSPKKFGAANRACPDFRIIYAFEQCTPDISPEDCGACLKQSALIIQDCCSGAGGVRILRPSC
;
A
#
# COMPACT_ATOMS: atom_id res chain seq x y z
N MET A 1 27.19 3.99 2.35
CA MET A 1 26.84 2.56 2.51
C MET A 1 25.97 2.15 1.32
N ASN A 2 25.87 0.86 0.95
CA ASN A 2 25.02 0.45 -0.18
C ASN A 2 23.57 0.94 -0.04
N LEU A 3 23.05 1.02 1.20
CA LEU A 3 21.72 1.55 1.48
C LEU A 3 21.57 3.04 1.07
N ASP A 4 22.47 3.93 1.51
CA ASP A 4 22.42 5.37 1.17
C ASP A 4 22.52 5.58 -0.34
N THR A 5 23.44 4.84 -0.98
CA THR A 5 23.63 4.91 -2.44
C THR A 5 22.39 4.43 -3.17
N LEU A 6 21.75 3.35 -2.71
CA LEU A 6 20.53 2.83 -3.32
C LEU A 6 19.37 3.83 -3.14
N LEU A 7 19.08 4.24 -1.90
CA LEU A 7 17.93 5.10 -1.58
C LEU A 7 18.03 6.50 -2.20
N SER A 8 19.23 7.05 -2.40
CA SER A 8 19.41 8.35 -3.07
C SER A 8 19.00 8.35 -4.56
N THR A 9 18.88 7.18 -5.17
CA THR A 9 18.47 7.02 -6.58
C THR A 9 16.99 6.67 -6.75
N VAL A 10 16.28 6.32 -5.67
CA VAL A 10 14.92 5.76 -5.80
C VAL A 10 13.93 6.79 -6.33
N SER A 11 13.92 8.01 -5.81
CA SER A 11 12.96 9.05 -6.22
C SER A 11 13.07 9.42 -7.69
N SER A 12 14.29 9.49 -8.23
CA SER A 12 14.55 9.85 -9.63
C SER A 12 14.25 8.73 -10.62
N ASN A 13 14.16 7.48 -10.16
CA ASN A 13 13.89 6.31 -10.99
C ASN A 13 12.47 5.75 -10.83
N ILE A 14 11.61 6.45 -10.08
CA ILE A 14 10.18 6.14 -10.04
C ILE A 14 9.59 6.18 -11.44
N ASP A 15 8.93 5.09 -11.82
CA ASP A 15 8.29 4.99 -13.13
C ASP A 15 6.95 5.76 -13.19
N THR A 16 6.35 5.81 -14.38
CA THR A 16 5.04 6.45 -14.58
C THR A 16 3.89 5.76 -13.86
N ASN A 17 4.11 4.54 -13.37
CA ASN A 17 3.15 3.79 -12.55
C ASN A 17 3.28 4.13 -11.06
N GLY A 18 4.30 4.90 -10.67
CA GLY A 18 4.58 5.24 -9.28
C GLY A 18 5.23 4.09 -8.53
N PHE A 19 5.95 3.20 -9.22
CA PHE A 19 6.65 2.07 -8.63
C PHE A 19 8.11 2.05 -9.05
N HIS A 20 8.98 1.67 -8.12
CA HIS A 20 10.37 1.40 -8.41
C HIS A 20 10.89 0.29 -7.52
N ASN A 21 11.78 -0.53 -8.06
CA ASN A 21 12.54 -1.50 -7.30
C ASN A 21 14.00 -1.45 -7.73
N ALA A 22 14.91 -1.65 -6.79
CA ALA A 22 16.33 -1.67 -7.07
C ALA A 22 17.07 -2.56 -6.06
N SER A 23 18.21 -3.10 -6.50
CA SER A 23 19.10 -3.89 -5.67
C SER A 23 20.53 -3.42 -5.85
N LEU A 24 21.32 -3.42 -4.77
CA LEU A 24 22.74 -3.05 -4.81
C LEU A 24 23.58 -3.97 -3.94
N GLY A 25 24.74 -4.38 -4.47
CA GLY A 25 25.72 -5.21 -3.78
C GLY A 25 25.41 -6.71 -3.82
N GLU A 26 26.32 -7.48 -3.21
CA GLU A 26 26.22 -8.93 -3.08
C GLU A 26 26.21 -9.34 -1.60
N ASN A 27 25.81 -10.58 -1.31
CA ASN A 27 25.82 -11.10 0.05
C ASN A 27 27.22 -11.01 0.67
N PRO A 28 27.37 -10.55 1.93
CA PRO A 28 26.31 -10.23 2.91
C PRO A 28 25.83 -8.76 2.89
N ASN A 29 26.31 -7.94 1.96
CA ASN A 29 26.07 -6.49 1.87
C ASN A 29 25.00 -6.10 0.85
N ARG A 30 24.20 -7.06 0.37
CA ARG A 30 23.12 -6.82 -0.58
C ARG A 30 22.00 -6.05 0.11
N VAL A 31 21.45 -5.07 -0.60
CA VAL A 31 20.27 -4.31 -0.19
C VAL A 31 19.28 -4.33 -1.35
N ASN A 32 18.02 -4.61 -1.06
CA ASN A 32 16.89 -4.51 -1.97
C ASN A 32 15.97 -3.40 -1.48
N ALA A 33 15.41 -2.62 -2.39
CA ALA A 33 14.47 -1.55 -2.10
C ALA A 33 13.24 -1.64 -3.02
N ILE A 34 12.07 -1.32 -2.46
CA ILE A 34 10.81 -1.13 -3.18
C ILE A 34 10.22 0.21 -2.76
N ALA A 35 9.79 1.00 -3.73
CA ALA A 35 9.05 2.23 -3.55
C ALA A 35 7.72 2.17 -4.30
N LEU A 36 6.66 2.67 -3.66
CA LEU A 36 5.32 2.73 -4.21
C LEU A 36 4.66 4.05 -3.86
N CYS A 37 4.06 4.70 -4.84
CA CYS A 37 3.14 5.81 -4.66
C CYS A 37 1.69 5.37 -4.77
N ARG A 38 0.80 6.15 -4.15
CA ARG A 38 -0.64 6.01 -4.34
C ARG A 38 -0.98 6.22 -5.81
N ALA A 39 -1.76 5.30 -6.37
CA ALA A 39 -1.95 5.20 -7.82
C ALA A 39 -2.61 6.44 -8.49
N ASP A 40 -3.30 7.28 -7.73
CA ASP A 40 -3.99 8.49 -8.18
C ASP A 40 -3.11 9.76 -8.17
N LEU A 41 -1.85 9.65 -7.75
CA LEU A 41 -0.90 10.76 -7.80
C LEU A 41 -0.40 11.05 -9.22
N GLN A 42 -0.15 12.34 -9.48
CA GLN A 42 0.63 12.75 -10.64
C GLN A 42 2.11 12.37 -10.47
N PRO A 43 2.85 12.12 -11.56
CA PRO A 43 4.25 11.69 -11.47
C PRO A 43 5.15 12.61 -10.65
N TYR A 44 4.99 13.94 -10.77
CA TYR A 44 5.80 14.90 -10.01
C TYR A 44 5.56 14.80 -8.49
N GLN A 45 4.29 14.66 -8.06
CA GLN A 45 3.95 14.51 -6.64
C GLN A 45 4.53 13.22 -6.07
N CYS A 46 4.53 12.16 -6.88
CA CYS A 46 5.09 10.88 -6.48
C CYS A 46 6.60 10.98 -6.20
N GLY A 47 7.35 11.67 -7.05
CA GLY A 47 8.78 11.93 -6.83
C GLY A 47 9.04 12.63 -5.49
N ASP A 48 8.31 13.71 -5.20
CA ASP A 48 8.44 14.49 -3.96
C ASP A 48 8.16 13.62 -2.71
N TYR A 49 7.10 12.81 -2.74
CA TYR A 49 6.76 11.93 -1.61
C TYR A 49 7.80 10.85 -1.37
N ILE A 50 8.35 10.27 -2.44
CA ILE A 50 9.38 9.26 -2.33
C ILE A 50 10.70 9.85 -1.83
N GLU A 51 11.07 11.06 -2.25
CA GLU A 51 12.25 11.75 -1.74
C GLU A 51 12.14 12.01 -0.22
N ASN A 52 10.99 12.47 0.26
CA ASN A 52 10.77 12.65 1.69
C ASN A 52 10.81 11.32 2.44
N ALA A 53 10.17 10.27 1.89
CA ALA A 53 10.14 8.96 2.52
C ALA A 53 11.54 8.31 2.58
N THR A 54 12.38 8.47 1.55
CA THR A 54 13.76 7.95 1.56
C THR A 54 14.64 8.69 2.56
N ALA A 55 14.48 10.02 2.70
CA ALA A 55 15.18 10.79 3.72
C ALA A 55 14.80 10.33 5.15
N MET A 56 13.51 10.11 5.41
CA MET A 56 13.03 9.66 6.72
C MET A 56 13.43 8.22 7.06
N ILE A 57 13.38 7.30 6.09
CA ILE A 57 13.64 5.88 6.37
C ILE A 57 15.14 5.61 6.66
N LEU A 58 16.04 6.51 6.25
CA LEU A 58 17.46 6.44 6.57
C LEU A 58 17.77 6.68 8.05
N GLU A 59 16.84 7.27 8.81
CA GLU A 59 16.99 7.46 10.26
C GLU A 59 16.84 6.14 11.05
N PHE A 60 16.34 5.07 10.41
CA PHE A 60 16.25 3.76 11.04
C PHE A 60 17.57 2.99 10.92
N TYR A 61 18.16 2.65 12.07
CA TYR A 61 19.38 1.82 12.15
C TYR A 61 19.05 0.32 12.15
N GLN A 62 18.52 -0.20 11.03
CA GLN A 62 18.11 -1.60 10.89
C GLN A 62 18.56 -2.21 9.55
N LYS A 63 18.57 -3.55 9.46
CA LYS A 63 18.87 -4.27 8.19
C LYS A 63 17.68 -4.28 7.22
N GLU A 64 16.49 -4.08 7.76
CA GLU A 64 15.26 -3.95 7.01
C GLU A 64 14.35 -2.94 7.67
N ALA A 65 13.59 -2.21 6.86
CA ALA A 65 12.59 -1.27 7.34
C ALA A 65 11.52 -1.07 6.28
N ILE A 66 10.34 -0.64 6.72
CA ILE A 66 9.27 -0.15 5.86
C ILE A 66 8.67 1.12 6.47
N LEU A 67 8.48 2.12 5.63
CA LEU A 67 7.86 3.38 5.97
C LEU A 67 6.72 3.63 4.99
N TRP A 68 5.52 3.84 5.52
CA TRP A 68 4.41 4.46 4.79
C TRP A 68 4.34 5.92 5.19
N HIS A 69 4.54 6.82 4.23
CA HIS A 69 4.55 8.26 4.46
C HIS A 69 3.56 8.94 3.50
N GLU A 70 2.50 9.51 4.07
CA GLU A 70 1.39 10.17 3.37
C GLU A 70 0.76 9.30 2.25
N PHE A 71 1.17 9.54 1.01
CA PHE A 71 0.71 8.88 -0.20
C PHE A 71 1.78 7.99 -0.84
N SER A 72 2.80 7.58 -0.06
CA SER A 72 3.88 6.72 -0.53
C SER A 72 4.30 5.66 0.48
N MET A 73 5.05 4.68 -0.01
CA MET A 73 5.70 3.62 0.75
C MET A 73 7.12 3.42 0.24
N ILE A 74 8.07 3.23 1.16
CA ILE A 74 9.44 2.81 0.88
C ILE A 74 9.78 1.64 1.82
N ARG A 75 10.35 0.58 1.27
CA ARG A 75 10.78 -0.61 2.00
C ARG A 75 12.17 -1.01 1.54
N TYR A 76 13.05 -1.37 2.48
CA TYR A 76 14.31 -2.03 2.17
C TYR A 76 14.53 -3.27 3.03
N SER A 77 15.33 -4.22 2.51
CA SER A 77 15.78 -5.40 3.24
C SER A 77 17.04 -5.98 2.59
N ASN A 78 17.86 -6.71 3.36
CA ASN A 78 18.94 -7.53 2.82
C ASN A 78 18.44 -8.82 2.15
N GLU A 79 17.20 -9.24 2.47
CA GLU A 79 16.50 -10.37 1.86
C GLU A 79 15.76 -9.95 0.59
N SER A 80 15.42 -10.94 -0.25
CA SER A 80 14.61 -10.68 -1.44
C SER A 80 13.20 -10.27 -1.05
N ILE A 81 12.74 -9.15 -1.60
CA ILE A 81 11.38 -8.61 -1.36
C ILE A 81 10.57 -8.46 -2.64
N LEU A 82 11.23 -8.46 -3.81
CA LEU A 82 10.57 -8.33 -5.11
C LEU A 82 9.76 -9.58 -5.45
N GLY A 83 8.51 -9.40 -5.86
CA GLY A 83 7.58 -10.47 -6.21
C GLY A 83 7.22 -11.38 -5.05
N THR A 84 7.44 -10.94 -3.80
CA THR A 84 7.21 -11.73 -2.60
C THR A 84 6.07 -11.12 -1.78
N LEU A 85 4.97 -11.86 -1.66
CA LEU A 85 3.84 -11.46 -0.83
C LEU A 85 4.27 -11.31 0.63
N ALA A 86 4.00 -10.14 1.21
CA ALA A 86 4.24 -9.86 2.61
C ALA A 86 3.02 -9.19 3.25
N TYR A 87 2.50 -9.82 4.30
CA TYR A 87 1.41 -9.26 5.10
C TYR A 87 1.92 -8.36 6.24
N PHE A 88 3.14 -8.60 6.73
CA PHE A 88 3.67 -7.96 7.94
C PHE A 88 4.99 -7.23 7.66
N PRO A 89 5.29 -6.17 8.43
CA PRO A 89 4.40 -5.55 9.43
C PRO A 89 3.23 -4.83 8.74
N TYR A 90 2.13 -4.56 9.46
CA TYR A 90 1.05 -3.72 8.94
C TYR A 90 0.74 -2.57 9.89
N LYS A 91 0.20 -1.47 9.35
CA LYS A 91 -0.32 -0.35 10.14
C LYS A 91 -1.81 -0.16 9.90
N VAL A 92 -2.49 0.31 10.93
CA VAL A 92 -3.92 0.62 10.90
C VAL A 92 -4.15 2.03 11.42
N GLY A 93 -4.99 2.78 10.73
CA GLY A 93 -5.59 4.01 11.22
C GLY A 93 -7.10 3.96 11.01
N TYR A 94 -7.87 4.49 11.95
CA TYR A 94 -9.33 4.52 11.85
C TYR A 94 -9.90 5.80 12.48
N SER A 95 -11.10 6.19 12.06
CA SER A 95 -11.81 7.34 12.63
C SER A 95 -12.53 6.99 13.92
N MET A 96 -12.71 7.98 14.79
CA MET A 96 -13.52 7.85 16.01
C MET A 96 -15.02 8.04 15.74
N GLU A 97 -15.40 8.42 14.52
CA GLU A 97 -16.81 8.51 14.11
C GLU A 97 -17.37 7.11 13.92
N SER A 98 -18.49 6.79 14.56
CA SER A 98 -19.16 5.52 14.38
C SER A 98 -20.16 5.59 13.25
N VAL A 99 -20.22 4.54 12.43
CA VAL A 99 -21.34 4.31 11.53
C VAL A 99 -22.57 3.90 12.34
N PRO A 100 -23.78 4.27 11.90
CA PRO A 100 -25.01 3.93 12.62
C PRO A 100 -25.36 2.44 12.45
N ASN A 101 -25.86 2.05 11.28
CA ASN A 101 -26.25 0.66 10.99
C ASN A 101 -25.04 -0.13 10.46
N GLN A 102 -24.30 -0.76 11.37
CA GLN A 102 -23.07 -1.51 11.06
C GLN A 102 -23.31 -2.66 10.07
N ASP A 103 -24.36 -3.45 10.24
CA ASP A 103 -24.65 -4.59 9.36
C ASP A 103 -24.85 -4.15 7.90
N LYS A 104 -25.64 -3.08 7.72
CA LYS A 104 -25.89 -2.50 6.40
C LYS A 104 -24.64 -1.86 5.82
N PHE A 105 -23.89 -1.12 6.64
CA PHE A 105 -22.62 -0.53 6.24
C PHE A 105 -21.63 -1.60 5.76
N TYR A 106 -21.43 -2.67 6.53
CA TYR A 106 -20.51 -3.74 6.16
C TYR A 106 -20.96 -4.51 4.93
N LYS A 107 -22.26 -4.71 4.75
CA LYS A 107 -22.80 -5.29 3.50
C LYS A 107 -22.40 -4.45 2.29
N GLU A 108 -22.65 -3.14 2.31
CA GLU A 108 -22.32 -2.26 1.19
C GLU A 108 -20.80 -2.09 1.02
N LEU A 109 -20.05 -2.00 2.12
CA LEU A 109 -18.59 -1.93 2.11
C LEU A 109 -17.98 -3.19 1.46
N ASN A 110 -18.42 -4.39 1.85
CA ASN A 110 -17.88 -5.64 1.31
C ASN A 110 -18.12 -5.76 -0.20
N ILE A 111 -19.30 -5.35 -0.69
CA ILE A 111 -19.57 -5.32 -2.13
C ILE A 111 -18.62 -4.35 -2.85
N LEU A 112 -18.38 -3.18 -2.25
CA LEU A 112 -17.45 -2.18 -2.81
C LEU A 112 -16.02 -2.73 -2.85
N LEU A 113 -15.49 -3.23 -1.73
CA LEU A 113 -14.14 -3.78 -1.63
C LEU A 113 -13.94 -5.00 -2.53
N ASP A 114 -14.90 -5.93 -2.62
CA ASP A 114 -14.81 -7.08 -3.53
C ASP A 114 -14.73 -6.63 -5.00
N GLY A 115 -15.45 -5.58 -5.38
CA GLY A 115 -15.37 -4.97 -6.71
C GLY A 115 -14.01 -4.34 -6.97
N LEU A 116 -13.50 -3.55 -6.02
CA LEU A 116 -12.18 -2.90 -6.13
C LEU A 116 -11.04 -3.91 -6.17
N ARG A 117 -11.12 -4.99 -5.38
CA ARG A 117 -10.14 -6.07 -5.38
C ARG A 117 -10.03 -6.70 -6.75
N ASN A 118 -11.16 -6.97 -7.40
CA ASN A 118 -11.16 -7.51 -8.76
C ASN A 118 -10.52 -6.54 -9.77
N LEU A 119 -10.77 -5.24 -9.65
CA LEU A 119 -10.11 -4.22 -10.49
C LEU A 119 -8.60 -4.14 -10.24
N ALA A 120 -8.17 -4.15 -8.99
CA ALA A 120 -6.75 -4.12 -8.63
C ALA A 120 -6.01 -5.39 -9.07
N THR A 121 -6.70 -6.54 -9.05
CA THR A 121 -6.13 -7.86 -9.35
C THR A 121 -6.09 -8.17 -10.86
N TYR A 122 -7.22 -7.97 -11.54
CA TYR A 122 -7.43 -8.41 -12.92
C TYR A 122 -7.69 -7.26 -13.89
N GLY A 123 -7.69 -6.02 -13.40
CA GLY A 123 -7.82 -4.84 -14.25
C GLY A 123 -6.60 -4.65 -15.15
N SER A 124 -6.77 -3.85 -16.19
CA SER A 124 -5.71 -3.53 -17.15
C SER A 124 -4.70 -2.48 -16.64
N SER A 125 -4.93 -1.91 -15.44
CA SER A 125 -4.05 -0.89 -14.89
C SER A 125 -2.74 -1.50 -14.40
N PRO A 126 -1.57 -1.06 -14.89
CA PRO A 126 -0.28 -1.52 -14.38
C PRO A 126 -0.05 -1.12 -12.91
N LYS A 127 -0.78 -0.12 -12.41
CA LYS A 127 -0.70 0.34 -11.02
C LYS A 127 -1.45 -0.56 -10.01
N LYS A 128 -2.14 -1.60 -10.48
CA LYS A 128 -2.90 -2.59 -9.67
C LYS A 128 -3.75 -1.95 -8.57
N PHE A 129 -4.69 -1.08 -8.97
CA PHE A 129 -5.55 -0.37 -8.03
C PHE A 129 -7.00 -0.32 -8.50
N GLY A 130 -7.89 -0.01 -7.55
CA GLY A 130 -9.28 0.33 -7.79
C GLY A 130 -9.72 1.44 -6.84
N ALA A 131 -10.54 2.36 -7.34
CA ALA A 131 -11.16 3.40 -6.54
C ALA A 131 -12.61 3.58 -6.99
N ALA A 132 -13.54 3.57 -6.04
CA ALA A 132 -14.95 3.79 -6.32
C ALA A 132 -15.67 4.24 -5.06
N ASN A 133 -16.94 4.55 -5.23
CA ASN A 133 -17.82 4.88 -4.14
C ASN A 133 -19.13 4.09 -4.25
N ARG A 134 -19.84 4.01 -3.14
CA ARG A 134 -21.11 3.30 -3.04
C ARG A 134 -22.06 4.01 -2.08
N ALA A 135 -23.30 4.18 -2.50
CA ALA A 135 -24.33 4.71 -1.62
C ALA A 135 -24.64 3.69 -0.52
N CYS A 136 -24.63 4.14 0.73
CA CYS A 136 -25.08 3.35 1.88
C CYS A 136 -26.30 4.06 2.48
N PRO A 137 -27.51 3.54 2.33
CA PRO A 137 -28.66 4.19 2.93
C PRO A 137 -28.53 4.18 4.46
N ASP A 138 -28.95 5.25 5.12
CA ASP A 138 -28.74 5.56 6.55
C ASP A 138 -27.30 5.95 6.92
N PHE A 139 -26.38 6.04 5.96
CA PHE A 139 -25.04 6.58 6.14
C PHE A 139 -24.68 7.51 4.95
N ARG A 140 -23.48 8.10 5.00
CA ARG A 140 -22.92 8.84 3.87
C ARG A 140 -22.50 7.87 2.76
N ILE A 141 -22.15 8.41 1.60
CA ILE A 141 -21.50 7.66 0.53
C ILE A 141 -20.20 7.05 1.08
N ILE A 142 -20.02 5.74 0.88
CA ILE A 142 -18.78 5.03 1.22
C ILE A 142 -17.81 5.26 0.07
N TYR A 143 -16.61 5.73 0.38
CA TYR A 143 -15.51 5.84 -0.57
C TYR A 143 -14.46 4.79 -0.21
N ALA A 144 -13.91 4.12 -1.22
CA ALA A 144 -12.86 3.13 -1.01
C ALA A 144 -11.79 3.21 -2.10
N PHE A 145 -10.58 2.83 -1.70
CA PHE A 145 -9.40 2.74 -2.54
C PHE A 145 -8.62 1.50 -2.12
N GLU A 146 -8.30 0.64 -3.08
CA GLU A 146 -7.46 -0.54 -2.88
C GLU A 146 -6.32 -0.52 -3.88
N GLN A 147 -5.12 -0.89 -3.46
CA GLN A 147 -3.94 -0.92 -4.29
C GLN A 147 -2.99 -2.02 -3.82
N CYS A 148 -2.36 -2.69 -4.77
CA CYS A 148 -1.26 -3.62 -4.54
C CYS A 148 0.05 -3.06 -5.08
N THR A 149 1.19 -3.58 -4.61
CA THR A 149 2.46 -3.35 -5.30
C THR A 149 2.44 -4.05 -6.68
N PRO A 150 2.93 -3.41 -7.75
CA PRO A 150 2.93 -3.99 -9.10
C PRO A 150 3.70 -5.31 -9.26
N ASP A 151 4.63 -5.64 -8.36
CA ASP A 151 5.55 -6.78 -8.48
C ASP A 151 4.97 -8.14 -8.10
N ILE A 152 3.88 -8.20 -7.31
CA ILE A 152 3.29 -9.48 -6.86
C ILE A 152 2.30 -10.05 -7.88
N SER A 153 1.99 -11.34 -7.81
CA SER A 153 1.00 -11.97 -8.71
C SER A 153 -0.42 -11.40 -8.51
N PRO A 154 -1.33 -11.54 -9.49
CA PRO A 154 -2.75 -11.26 -9.27
C PRO A 154 -3.32 -12.02 -8.07
N GLU A 155 -2.97 -13.29 -7.92
CA GLU A 155 -3.43 -14.15 -6.82
C GLU A 155 -2.98 -13.59 -5.46
N ASP A 156 -1.72 -13.18 -5.35
CA ASP A 156 -1.15 -12.57 -4.14
C ASP A 156 -1.77 -11.20 -3.84
N CYS A 157 -2.03 -10.39 -4.87
CA CYS A 157 -2.72 -9.12 -4.72
C CYS A 157 -4.13 -9.31 -4.16
N GLY A 158 -4.91 -10.22 -4.75
CA GLY A 158 -6.23 -10.57 -4.26
C GLY A 158 -6.21 -11.11 -2.83
N ALA A 159 -5.25 -11.97 -2.50
CA ALA A 159 -5.07 -12.50 -1.15
C ALA A 159 -4.72 -11.40 -0.14
N CYS A 160 -3.83 -10.48 -0.51
CA CYS A 160 -3.44 -9.35 0.32
C CYS A 160 -4.64 -8.45 0.64
N LEU A 161 -5.35 -7.98 -0.38
CA LEU A 161 -6.49 -7.07 -0.23
C LEU A 161 -7.63 -7.72 0.55
N LYS A 162 -7.93 -9.00 0.29
CA LYS A 162 -8.91 -9.75 1.08
C LYS A 162 -8.53 -9.82 2.56
N GLN A 163 -7.26 -10.11 2.87
CA GLN A 163 -6.79 -10.18 4.25
C GLN A 163 -6.82 -8.80 4.94
N SER A 164 -6.56 -7.72 4.19
CA SER A 164 -6.68 -6.35 4.70
C SER A 164 -8.14 -5.96 4.98
N ALA A 165 -9.08 -6.37 4.12
CA ALA A 165 -10.51 -6.12 4.32
C ALA A 165 -11.06 -6.82 5.58
N LEU A 166 -10.62 -8.05 5.88
CA LEU A 166 -11.02 -8.78 7.09
C LEU A 166 -10.63 -8.05 8.38
N ILE A 167 -9.45 -7.40 8.40
CA ILE A 167 -8.98 -6.67 9.58
C ILE A 167 -9.90 -5.50 9.95
N ILE A 168 -10.61 -4.91 8.98
CA ILE A 168 -11.48 -3.75 9.22
C ILE A 168 -12.50 -4.03 10.33
N GLN A 169 -13.10 -5.22 10.33
CA GLN A 169 -14.06 -5.61 11.37
C GLN A 169 -13.34 -5.98 12.68
N ASP A 170 -12.19 -6.66 12.60
CA ASP A 170 -11.47 -7.13 13.79
C ASP A 170 -10.86 -5.99 14.62
N CYS A 171 -10.25 -4.99 13.98
CA CYS A 171 -9.55 -3.90 14.68
C CYS A 171 -10.44 -2.69 14.97
N CYS A 172 -11.44 -2.48 14.13
CA CYS A 172 -11.98 -1.15 13.87
C CYS A 172 -13.50 -1.19 13.67
N SER A 173 -14.17 -2.12 14.36
CA SER A 173 -15.61 -2.32 14.25
C SER A 173 -16.36 -1.01 14.50
N GLY A 174 -17.26 -0.67 13.59
CA GLY A 174 -18.08 0.53 13.64
C GLY A 174 -17.39 1.81 13.16
N ALA A 175 -16.08 1.84 12.90
CA ALA A 175 -15.40 3.06 12.45
C ALA A 175 -15.89 3.50 11.06
N GLY A 176 -16.17 4.81 10.91
CA GLY A 176 -16.64 5.43 9.67
C GLY A 176 -15.56 5.58 8.58
N GLY A 177 -14.29 5.41 8.94
CA GLY A 177 -13.17 5.38 8.02
C GLY A 177 -12.03 4.53 8.57
N VAL A 178 -11.40 3.74 7.70
CA VAL A 178 -10.30 2.83 8.06
C VAL A 178 -9.26 2.86 6.94
N ARG A 179 -7.98 2.79 7.34
CA ARG A 179 -6.83 2.65 6.45
C ARG A 179 -5.96 1.50 6.96
N ILE A 180 -5.74 0.50 6.11
CA ILE A 180 -4.81 -0.62 6.36
C ILE A 180 -3.63 -0.46 5.41
N LEU A 181 -2.41 -0.66 5.91
CA LEU A 181 -1.17 -0.48 5.15
C LEU A 181 -0.30 -1.72 5.27
N ARG A 182 -0.21 -2.47 4.17
CA ARG A 182 0.60 -3.66 3.87
C ARG A 182 1.97 -3.36 3.28
N PRO A 183 2.98 -4.25 3.33
CA PRO A 183 4.08 -4.15 2.38
C PRO A 183 3.65 -4.43 0.93
N SER A 184 2.66 -5.31 0.74
CA SER A 184 2.16 -5.70 -0.59
C SER A 184 0.82 -5.05 -0.98
N CYS A 185 0.09 -4.51 0.00
CA CYS A 185 -1.16 -3.75 -0.11
C CYS A 185 -1.45 -3.00 1.23
#